data_AF-A0A0D9NHX1-F1
#
_entry.id   AF-A0A0D9NHX1-F1
#
_cell.length_a   1.000
_cell.length_b   1.000
_cell.length_c   1.000
_cell.angle_alpha   90.00
_cell.angle_beta   90.00
_cell.angle_gamma   90.00
#
_symmetry.space_group_name_H-M   'P 1'
#
loop_
_entity.id
_entity.type
_entity.pdbx_description
1 polymer ?
#
loop_
_entity_poly.entity_id
_entity_poly.type
_entity_poly.pdbx_seq_one_letter_code
_entity_poly.pdbx_strand_id
1 'polypeptide(L)'
;MGSGTLQSQDHRDLLDIIDKLRSKGISRYVGLPEIIVCGDQSAGKSSVLEAISGMAFPTKDNLCTRFATELILRRHAIPSVKASIIPGPGRLPEEKESLCRFQVELDLTKPDMGLVVGKAKEAMGLSEAKAFSTDILRVELCGPSQPHLTM
;
A
#
# COMPACT_ATOMS: atom_id res chain seq x y z
N MET A 1 -7.13 -32.69 2.93
CA MET A 1 -8.57 -32.51 3.19
C MET A 1 -8.78 -31.04 3.53
N GLY A 2 -9.71 -30.36 2.85
CA GLY A 2 -10.20 -29.02 3.20
C GLY A 2 -9.40 -27.82 2.67
N SER A 3 -9.21 -27.70 1.35
CA SER A 3 -8.91 -26.38 0.76
C SER A 3 -10.20 -25.56 0.83
N GLY A 4 -10.31 -24.72 1.85
CA GLY A 4 -11.46 -23.85 2.07
C GLY A 4 -11.67 -22.94 0.88
N THR A 5 -12.82 -23.05 0.24
CA THR A 5 -13.28 -22.27 -0.90
C THR A 5 -13.43 -20.79 -0.54
N LEU A 6 -12.34 -20.03 -0.62
CA LEU A 6 -12.32 -18.55 -0.56
C LEU A 6 -13.04 -17.88 -1.76
N GLN A 7 -13.72 -18.64 -2.63
CA GLN A 7 -14.23 -18.20 -3.94
C GLN A 7 -15.68 -18.62 -4.24
N SER A 8 -16.54 -18.78 -3.23
CA SER A 8 -17.98 -18.93 -3.52
C SER A 8 -18.51 -17.69 -4.24
N GLN A 9 -19.52 -17.86 -5.10
CA GLN A 9 -20.13 -16.74 -5.81
C GLN A 9 -20.67 -15.69 -4.83
N ASP A 10 -21.29 -16.15 -3.74
CA ASP A 10 -21.83 -15.27 -2.69
C ASP A 10 -20.75 -14.41 -2.01
N HIS A 11 -19.54 -14.95 -1.79
CA HIS A 11 -18.43 -14.16 -1.25
C HIS A 11 -17.96 -13.10 -2.24
N ARG A 12 -17.92 -13.41 -3.54
CA ARG A 12 -17.58 -12.43 -4.58
C ARG A 12 -18.61 -11.33 -4.67
N ASP A 13 -19.89 -11.67 -4.59
CA ASP A 13 -20.98 -10.70 -4.62
C ASP A 13 -20.95 -9.77 -3.39
N LEU A 14 -20.65 -10.32 -2.21
CA LEU A 14 -20.47 -9.53 -0.98
C LEU A 14 -19.27 -8.59 -1.07
N LEU A 15 -18.13 -9.08 -1.57
CA LEU A 15 -16.96 -8.24 -1.83
C LEU A 15 -17.30 -7.15 -2.85
N ASP A 16 -17.97 -7.46 -3.95
CA ASP A 16 -18.40 -6.47 -4.94
C ASP A 16 -19.38 -5.42 -4.35
N ILE A 17 -20.21 -5.78 -3.37
CA ILE A 17 -21.06 -4.82 -2.64
C ILE A 17 -20.21 -3.91 -1.75
N ILE A 18 -19.27 -4.47 -0.98
CA ILE A 18 -18.31 -3.71 -0.17
C ILE A 18 -17.54 -2.72 -1.05
N ASP A 19 -17.12 -3.18 -2.23
CA ASP A 19 -16.38 -2.42 -3.23
C ASP A 19 -17.23 -1.26 -3.78
N LYS A 20 -18.51 -1.52 -4.11
CA LYS A 20 -19.47 -0.49 -4.55
C LYS A 20 -19.78 0.54 -3.46
N LEU A 21 -19.83 0.12 -2.20
CA LEU A 21 -20.03 1.04 -1.09
C LEU A 21 -18.77 1.90 -0.87
N ARG A 22 -17.58 1.30 -1.00
CA ARG A 22 -16.29 1.99 -0.92
C ARG A 22 -16.17 3.08 -1.99
N SER A 23 -16.53 2.80 -3.24
CA SER A 23 -16.45 3.77 -4.33
C SER A 23 -17.38 4.98 -4.15
N LYS A 24 -18.42 4.85 -3.31
CA LYS A 24 -19.32 5.94 -2.92
C LYS A 24 -18.86 6.73 -1.68
N GLY A 25 -17.65 6.47 -1.20
CA GLY A 25 -17.07 7.18 -0.05
C GLY A 25 -17.64 6.75 1.30
N ILE A 26 -18.27 5.57 1.39
CA ILE A 26 -18.85 5.08 2.66
C ILE A 26 -17.79 4.85 3.74
N SER A 27 -16.52 4.67 3.35
CA SER A 27 -15.40 4.44 4.27
C SER A 27 -15.24 5.55 5.32
N ARG A 28 -15.87 6.72 5.10
CA ARG A 28 -15.95 7.83 6.07
C ARG A 28 -16.97 7.61 7.19
N TYR A 29 -17.89 6.66 7.01
CA TYR A 29 -19.02 6.38 7.89
C TYR A 29 -18.96 4.96 8.47
N VAL A 30 -18.34 4.02 7.76
CA VAL A 30 -18.22 2.62 8.17
C VAL A 30 -16.79 2.12 7.94
N GLY A 31 -16.17 1.53 8.96
CA GLY A 31 -14.87 0.88 8.83
C GLY A 31 -14.98 -0.31 7.89
N LEU A 32 -14.23 -0.28 6.78
CA LEU A 32 -14.15 -1.41 5.86
C LEU A 32 -13.01 -2.34 6.27
N PRO A 33 -13.08 -3.63 5.94
CA PRO A 33 -11.99 -4.57 6.26
C PRO A 33 -10.66 -4.14 5.62
N GLU A 34 -9.60 -4.13 6.42
CA GLU A 34 -8.20 -3.92 6.05
C GLU A 34 -7.39 -5.15 6.45
N ILE A 35 -6.34 -5.49 5.69
CA ILE A 35 -5.45 -6.62 6.01
C ILE A 35 -4.13 -6.11 6.51
N ILE A 36 -3.86 -6.30 7.79
CA ILE A 36 -2.56 -5.94 8.37
C ILE A 36 -1.60 -7.12 8.26
N VAL A 37 -0.44 -6.90 7.65
CA VAL A 37 0.64 -7.91 7.52
C VAL A 37 1.72 -7.64 8.58
N CYS A 38 1.74 -8.45 9.64
CA CYS A 38 2.71 -8.35 10.74
C CYS A 38 3.55 -9.63 10.87
N GLY A 39 4.75 -9.51 11.45
CA GLY A 39 5.64 -10.64 11.73
C GLY A 39 7.11 -10.24 11.83
N ASP A 40 7.95 -11.17 12.26
CA ASP A 40 9.40 -10.95 12.44
C ASP A 40 10.11 -10.54 11.16
N GLN A 41 11.29 -9.94 11.29
CA GLN A 41 12.15 -9.63 10.15
C GLN A 41 12.36 -10.89 9.29
N SER A 42 12.22 -10.74 7.97
CA SER A 42 12.36 -11.83 6.99
C SER A 42 11.30 -12.94 7.06
N ALA A 43 10.19 -12.76 7.78
CA ALA A 43 9.05 -13.70 7.79
C ALA A 43 8.21 -13.73 6.48
N GLY A 44 8.70 -13.20 5.37
CA GLY A 44 8.00 -13.23 4.08
C GLY A 44 6.86 -12.21 3.91
N LYS A 45 6.79 -11.18 4.77
CA LYS A 45 5.78 -10.10 4.68
C LYS A 45 5.74 -9.44 3.31
N SER A 46 6.90 -9.09 2.77
CA SER A 46 7.03 -8.52 1.43
C SER A 46 6.50 -9.48 0.36
N SER A 47 6.78 -10.77 0.47
CA SER A 47 6.27 -11.78 -0.48
C SER A 47 4.75 -11.94 -0.45
N VAL A 48 4.11 -11.77 0.71
CA VAL A 48 2.63 -11.72 0.79
C VAL A 48 2.09 -10.47 0.06
N LEU A 49 2.72 -9.31 0.28
CA LEU A 49 2.36 -8.08 -0.43
C LEU A 49 2.60 -8.22 -1.94
N GLU A 50 3.68 -8.86 -2.37
CA GLU A 50 3.97 -9.14 -3.78
C GLU A 50 2.91 -10.03 -4.41
N ALA A 51 2.55 -11.13 -3.74
CA ALA A 51 1.56 -12.08 -4.24
C ALA A 51 0.16 -11.45 -4.40
N ILE A 52 -0.21 -10.52 -3.52
CA ILE A 52 -1.51 -9.86 -3.55
C ILE A 52 -1.52 -8.66 -4.51
N SER A 53 -0.44 -7.86 -4.52
CA SER A 53 -0.35 -6.64 -5.32
C SER A 53 0.11 -6.85 -6.76
N GLY A 54 0.82 -7.96 -7.02
CA GLY A 54 1.52 -8.20 -8.28
C GLY A 54 2.78 -7.34 -8.49
N MET A 55 3.17 -6.51 -7.51
CA MET A 55 4.38 -5.69 -7.58
C MET A 55 5.52 -6.36 -6.83
N ALA A 56 6.73 -6.34 -7.40
CA ALA A 56 7.92 -6.81 -6.69
C ALA A 56 8.36 -5.77 -5.64
N PHE A 57 8.54 -6.20 -4.39
CA PHE A 57 9.02 -5.37 -3.30
C PHE A 57 10.53 -5.63 -3.08
N PRO A 58 11.31 -4.62 -2.68
CA PRO A 58 12.73 -4.83 -2.41
C PRO A 58 12.92 -5.82 -1.27
N THR A 59 13.73 -6.85 -1.52
CA THR A 59 14.06 -7.93 -0.55
C THR A 59 15.44 -7.77 0.10
N LYS A 60 16.28 -6.87 -0.43
CA LYS A 60 17.66 -6.65 0.02
C LYS A 60 17.75 -5.31 0.75
N ASP A 61 17.72 -5.36 2.08
CA ASP A 61 18.37 -4.42 3.00
C ASP A 61 18.10 -4.89 4.43
N ASN A 62 19.09 -4.74 5.33
CA ASN A 62 19.07 -5.17 6.73
C ASN A 62 17.91 -4.59 7.58
N LEU A 63 17.08 -3.70 7.02
CA LEU A 63 15.82 -3.21 7.56
C LEU A 63 14.82 -3.02 6.40
N CYS A 64 14.13 -4.09 6.01
CA CYS A 64 13.18 -4.09 4.87
C CYS A 64 12.02 -3.09 5.02
N THR A 65 11.68 -2.69 6.24
CA THR A 65 10.53 -1.82 6.54
C THR A 65 10.93 -0.77 7.58
N ARG A 66 11.33 0.42 7.11
CA ARG A 66 11.72 1.56 7.97
C ARG A 66 10.59 2.57 8.21
N PHE A 67 9.48 2.39 7.52
CA PHE A 67 8.23 3.13 7.62
C PHE A 67 7.09 2.17 7.26
N ALA A 68 5.88 2.49 7.69
CA ALA A 68 4.70 1.73 7.27
C ALA A 68 4.43 1.96 5.78
N THR A 69 4.10 0.90 5.06
CA THR A 69 3.64 0.97 3.67
C THR A 69 2.18 0.56 3.66
N GLU A 70 1.32 1.46 3.19
CA GLU A 70 -0.10 1.20 2.97
C GLU A 70 -0.31 0.95 1.48
N LEU A 71 -0.88 -0.21 1.16
CA LEU A 71 -1.20 -0.61 -0.19
C LEU A 71 -2.70 -0.52 -0.43
N ILE A 72 -3.09 0.23 -1.45
CA ILE A 72 -4.49 0.46 -1.78
C ILE A 72 -4.74 -0.10 -3.18
N LEU A 73 -5.43 -1.23 -3.27
CA LEU A 73 -5.88 -1.82 -4.54
C LEU A 73 -7.33 -1.38 -4.79
N ARG A 74 -7.65 -0.85 -5.97
CA ARG A 74 -9.00 -0.38 -6.33
C ARG A 74 -9.38 -0.75 -7.75
N ARG A 75 -10.62 -1.18 -7.95
CA ARG A 75 -11.14 -1.40 -9.30
C ARG A 75 -11.39 -0.06 -9.98
N HIS A 76 -10.81 0.14 -11.15
CA HIS A 76 -11.01 1.34 -11.96
C HIS A 76 -10.86 1.01 -13.44
N ALA A 77 -11.58 1.72 -14.31
CA ALA A 77 -11.53 1.46 -15.76
C ALA A 77 -10.15 1.76 -16.35
N ILE A 78 -9.47 2.77 -15.82
CA ILE A 78 -8.14 3.21 -16.26
C ILE A 78 -7.12 2.67 -15.25
N PRO A 79 -6.15 1.83 -15.67
CA PRO A 79 -5.07 1.40 -14.81
C PRO A 79 -4.17 2.58 -14.42
N SER A 80 -3.83 2.70 -13.15
CA SER A 80 -2.92 3.73 -12.65
C SER A 80 -2.18 3.25 -11.42
N VAL A 81 -0.92 3.66 -11.24
CA VAL A 81 -0.17 3.42 -10.00
C VAL A 81 0.37 4.74 -9.49
N LYS A 82 0.00 5.10 -8.26
CA LYS A 82 0.39 6.36 -7.61
C LYS A 82 1.00 6.10 -6.25
N ALA A 83 2.17 6.66 -6.00
CA ALA A 83 2.77 6.68 -4.67
C ALA A 83 2.73 8.09 -4.06
N SER A 84 2.41 8.16 -2.77
CA SER A 84 2.31 9.40 -1.99
C SER A 84 2.79 9.16 -0.55
N ILE A 85 3.11 10.22 0.19
CA ILE A 85 3.49 10.12 1.60
C ILE A 85 2.42 10.78 2.46
N ILE A 86 1.97 10.07 3.50
CA ILE A 86 1.17 10.65 4.58
C ILE A 86 2.12 11.04 5.71
N PRO A 87 2.26 12.34 6.03
CA PRO A 87 3.15 12.78 7.08
C PRO A 87 2.69 12.30 8.46
N GLY A 88 3.65 11.87 9.29
CA GLY A 88 3.40 11.52 10.67
C GLY A 88 2.91 12.71 11.51
N PRO A 89 2.22 12.46 12.64
CA PRO A 89 1.62 13.51 13.46
C PRO A 89 2.65 14.51 14.00
N GLY A 90 3.87 14.03 14.31
CA GLY A 90 4.97 14.82 14.88
C GLY A 90 5.78 15.69 13.91
N ARG A 91 5.46 15.68 12.60
CA ARG A 91 6.15 16.53 11.60
C ARG A 91 5.78 18.00 11.77
N LEU A 92 6.73 18.89 11.52
CA LEU A 92 6.49 20.33 11.46
C LEU A 92 5.62 20.68 10.24
N PRO A 93 4.86 21.80 10.27
CA PRO A 93 3.97 22.17 9.15
C PRO A 93 4.67 22.23 7.80
N GLU A 94 5.88 22.81 7.74
CA GLU A 94 6.67 22.93 6.51
C GLU A 94 7.11 21.56 5.97
N GLU A 95 7.48 20.62 6.86
CA GLU A 95 7.81 19.25 6.48
C GLU A 95 6.58 18.51 5.96
N LYS A 96 5.42 18.69 6.61
CA LYS A 96 4.15 18.10 6.16
C LYS A 96 3.81 18.56 4.75
N GLU A 97 3.94 19.85 4.47
CA GLU A 97 3.70 20.40 3.14
C GLU A 97 4.67 19.84 2.09
N SER A 98 5.96 19.74 2.44
CA SER A 98 6.97 19.11 1.57
C SER A 98 6.63 17.65 1.26
N LEU A 99 6.31 16.85 2.29
CA LEU A 99 5.97 15.44 2.15
C LEU A 99 4.66 15.22 1.37
N CYS A 100 3.65 16.07 1.55
CA CYS A 100 2.40 16.00 0.78
C CYS A 100 2.60 16.27 -0.72
N ARG A 101 3.68 16.96 -1.11
CA ARG A 101 4.04 17.18 -2.52
C ARG A 101 4.76 15.99 -3.15
N PHE A 102 5.17 15.00 -2.35
CA PHE A 102 5.77 13.78 -2.88
C PHE A 102 4.76 13.03 -3.76
N GLN A 103 5.12 12.88 -5.03
CA GLN A 103 4.41 12.01 -5.97
C GLN A 103 5.41 11.27 -6.84
N VAL A 104 5.20 9.96 -6.97
CA VAL A 104 5.91 9.13 -7.95
C VAL A 104 4.86 8.41 -8.78
N GLU A 105 4.87 8.71 -10.07
CA GLU A 105 4.15 7.93 -11.07
C GLU A 105 5.01 6.72 -11.44
N LEU A 106 4.38 5.56 -11.42
CA LEU A 106 5.02 4.28 -11.70
C LEU A 106 4.58 3.76 -13.06
N ASP A 107 5.51 3.10 -13.76
CA ASP A 107 5.20 2.36 -14.97
C ASP A 107 4.24 1.21 -14.62
N LEU A 108 3.12 1.16 -15.35
CA LEU A 108 2.06 0.16 -15.17
C LEU A 108 2.48 -1.25 -15.58
N THR A 109 3.47 -1.36 -16.47
CA THR A 109 3.94 -2.65 -16.99
C THR A 109 4.92 -3.33 -16.05
N LYS A 110 5.70 -2.54 -15.30
CA LYS A 110 6.66 -3.04 -14.32
C LYS A 110 6.90 -1.99 -13.22
N PRO A 111 6.01 -1.91 -12.22
CA PRO A 111 6.18 -0.96 -11.12
C PRO A 111 7.42 -1.33 -10.29
N ASP A 112 8.39 -0.42 -10.25
CA ASP A 112 9.62 -0.56 -9.46
C ASP A 112 9.42 0.02 -8.05
N MET A 113 8.96 -0.83 -7.14
CA MET A 113 8.80 -0.43 -5.73
C MET A 113 10.13 -0.15 -5.04
N GLY A 114 11.24 -0.72 -5.52
CA GLY A 114 12.57 -0.40 -4.99
C GLY A 114 12.91 1.07 -5.17
N LEU A 115 12.65 1.60 -6.37
CA LEU A 115 12.82 3.03 -6.67
C LEU A 115 11.90 3.90 -5.81
N VAL A 116 10.62 3.54 -5.68
CA VAL A 116 9.67 4.32 -4.85
C VAL A 116 10.08 4.34 -3.40
N VAL A 117 10.45 3.17 -2.86
CA VAL A 117 10.91 3.05 -1.47
C VAL A 117 12.19 3.86 -1.27
N GLY A 118 13.13 3.86 -2.22
CA GLY A 118 14.33 4.69 -2.17
C GLY A 118 14.00 6.19 -2.10
N LYS A 119 13.20 6.68 -3.05
CA LYS A 119 12.75 8.08 -3.07
C LYS A 119 11.98 8.48 -1.81
N ALA A 120 11.17 7.57 -1.27
CA ALA A 120 10.44 7.80 -0.03
C ALA A 120 11.38 7.85 1.19
N LYS A 121 12.39 6.97 1.27
CA LYS A 121 13.43 7.02 2.32
C LYS A 121 14.11 8.39 2.34
N GLU A 122 14.49 8.91 1.16
CA GLU A 122 15.11 10.23 1.01
C GLU A 122 14.17 11.36 1.44
N ALA A 123 12.92 11.37 0.93
CA ALA A 123 11.93 12.38 1.28
C ALA A 123 11.60 12.39 2.79
N MET A 124 11.57 11.22 3.43
CA MET A 124 11.35 11.10 4.88
C MET A 124 12.60 11.43 5.71
N GLY A 125 13.75 11.67 5.08
CA GLY A 125 15.02 11.99 5.73
C GLY A 125 15.58 10.80 6.52
N LEU A 126 15.35 9.57 6.07
CA LEU A 126 15.92 8.38 6.69
C LEU A 126 17.42 8.27 6.37
N SER A 127 18.19 7.90 7.39
CA SER A 127 19.64 7.76 7.30
C SER A 127 20.11 6.67 8.29
N GLU A 128 21.41 6.40 8.38
CA GLU A 128 21.93 5.50 9.43
C GLU A 128 21.63 6.03 10.85
N ALA A 129 21.56 7.36 11.03
CA ALA A 129 21.23 7.98 12.32
C ALA A 129 19.72 8.03 12.60
N LYS A 130 18.89 8.15 11.56
CA LYS A 130 17.43 8.13 11.70
C LYS A 130 16.87 6.83 11.11
N ALA A 131 16.73 5.84 12.00
CA ALA A 131 16.42 4.48 11.60
C ALA A 131 15.01 4.26 11.06
N PHE A 132 14.03 5.01 11.58
CA PHE A 132 12.61 4.81 11.29
C PHE A 132 11.87 6.14 11.11
N SER A 133 10.76 6.10 10.37
CA SER A 133 9.81 7.20 10.28
C SER A 133 8.41 6.76 10.70
N THR A 134 7.65 7.70 11.26
CA THR A 134 6.21 7.55 11.53
C THR A 134 5.35 8.00 10.35
N ASP A 135 5.97 8.50 9.29
CA ASP A 135 5.30 8.74 8.02
C ASP A 135 4.89 7.41 7.37
N ILE A 136 3.87 7.45 6.52
CA ILE A 136 3.35 6.27 5.82
C ILE A 136 3.57 6.46 4.32
N LEU A 137 4.19 5.48 3.66
CA LEU A 137 4.22 5.41 2.20
C LEU A 137 2.91 4.78 1.73
N ARG A 138 2.06 5.56 1.07
CA ARG A 138 0.81 5.07 0.47
C ARG A 138 1.00 4.81 -1.01
N VAL A 139 0.72 3.59 -1.45
CA VAL A 139 0.76 3.20 -2.86
C VAL A 139 -0.62 2.73 -3.29
N GLU A 140 -1.20 3.43 -4.25
CA GLU A 140 -2.52 3.16 -4.80
C GLU A 140 -2.41 2.59 -6.21
N LEU A 141 -2.94 1.38 -6.39
CA LEU A 141 -3.02 0.67 -7.65
C LEU A 141 -4.48 0.57 -8.07
N CYS A 142 -4.76 1.16 -9.21
CA CYS A 142 -6.06 1.11 -9.85
C CYS A 142 -5.98 0.25 -11.11
N GLY A 143 -7.03 -0.50 -11.38
CA GLY A 143 -7.15 -1.27 -12.63
C GLY A 143 -8.42 -2.10 -12.69
N PRO A 144 -8.83 -2.58 -13.87
CA PRO A 144 -10.12 -3.25 -14.04
C PRO A 144 -10.18 -4.61 -13.33
N SER A 145 -9.03 -5.23 -13.08
CA SER A 145 -8.88 -6.52 -12.40
C SER A 145 -8.49 -6.40 -10.93
N GLN A 146 -8.27 -5.20 -10.41
CA GLN A 146 -7.85 -5.01 -9.02
C GLN A 146 -8.99 -5.33 -8.04
N PRO A 147 -8.73 -6.02 -6.93
CA PRO A 147 -9.69 -6.12 -5.82
C PRO A 147 -9.81 -4.75 -5.12
N HIS A 148 -10.92 -4.43 -4.44
CA HIS A 148 -10.87 -3.30 -3.49
C HIS A 148 -10.32 -3.75 -2.14
N LEU A 149 -9.00 -3.70 -2.02
CA LEU A 149 -8.28 -4.12 -0.83
C LEU A 149 -7.42 -2.99 -0.28
N THR A 150 -7.33 -2.87 1.04
CA THR A 150 -6.35 -2.01 1.71
C THR A 150 -5.54 -2.89 2.65
N MET A 151 -4.22 -2.75 2.58
CA MET A 151 -3.26 -3.50 3.40
C MET A 151 -2.21 -2.59 4.02
#